data_AF-A0A960H652-F1
#
_entry.id   AF-A0A960H652-F1
#
_cell.length_a   1.000
_cell.length_b   1.000
_cell.length_c   1.000
_cell.angle_alpha   90.00
_cell.angle_beta   90.00
_cell.angle_gamma   90.00
#
_symmetry.space_group_name_H-M   'P 1'
#
loop_
_entity.id
_entity.type
_entity.pdbx_description
1 polymer ?
#
loop_
_entity_poly.entity_id
_entity_poly.type
_entity_poly.pdbx_seq_one_letter_code
_entity_poly.pdbx_strand_id
1 'polypeptide(L)'
;GWNPEPVTGNYNECAQLSAVIVKANTNAANPNTRAVMFHLGKYIPTGVPDTYGFNGIDAAQSTGDTVALSYAGGLGLQSVVRFHWNGNGVELIGNG
;
A
#
# COMPACT_ATOMS: atom_id res chain seq x y z
N GLY A 1 -18.62 10.47 6.78
CA GLY A 1 -18.60 9.62 5.58
C GLY A 1 -17.16 9.39 5.15
N TRP A 2 -16.80 8.17 4.83
CA TRP A 2 -15.49 7.86 4.25
C TRP A 2 -15.55 8.25 2.76
N ASN A 3 -14.58 9.02 2.25
CA ASN A 3 -14.49 9.40 0.83
C ASN A 3 -13.13 8.95 0.28
N PRO A 4 -13.02 7.72 -0.25
CA PRO A 4 -11.76 7.21 -0.77
C PRO A 4 -11.51 7.76 -2.17
N GLU A 5 -10.92 8.95 -2.22
CA GLU A 5 -10.31 9.37 -3.46
C GLU A 5 -8.97 8.61 -3.60
N PRO A 6 -8.80 7.78 -4.64
CA PRO A 6 -7.55 7.08 -4.88
C PRO A 6 -6.47 8.10 -5.21
N VAL A 7 -5.34 8.02 -4.50
CA VAL A 7 -4.17 8.85 -4.71
C VAL A 7 -3.28 8.21 -5.78
N THR A 8 -3.03 6.91 -5.65
CA THR A 8 -2.24 6.09 -6.59
C THR A 8 -2.47 4.61 -6.28
N GLY A 9 -2.03 3.71 -7.16
CA GLY A 9 -2.15 2.28 -6.94
C GLY A 9 -1.61 1.46 -8.11
N ASN A 10 -1.40 0.17 -7.86
CA ASN A 10 -1.08 -0.84 -8.86
C ASN A 10 -2.13 -1.96 -8.91
N TYR A 11 -3.39 -1.61 -8.60
CA TYR A 11 -4.52 -2.54 -8.62
C TYR A 11 -4.53 -3.38 -9.89
N ASN A 12 -4.57 -4.70 -9.70
CA ASN A 12 -4.59 -5.67 -10.78
C ASN A 12 -5.33 -6.93 -10.32
N GLU A 13 -6.39 -7.30 -11.04
CA GLU A 13 -7.20 -8.48 -10.75
C GLU A 13 -6.46 -9.81 -10.99
N CYS A 14 -5.40 -9.78 -11.79
CA CYS A 14 -4.56 -10.93 -12.10
C CYS A 14 -3.34 -11.06 -11.17
N ALA A 15 -3.04 -10.04 -10.35
CA ALA A 15 -1.90 -10.07 -9.44
C ALA A 15 -2.28 -10.78 -8.13
N GLN A 16 -1.36 -11.58 -7.59
CA GLN A 16 -1.52 -12.15 -6.25
C GLN A 16 -1.52 -11.07 -5.17
N LEU A 17 -0.82 -9.95 -5.37
CA LEU A 17 -0.93 -8.81 -4.49
C LEU A 17 -0.94 -7.50 -5.29
N SER A 18 -1.91 -6.64 -5.00
CA SER A 18 -1.94 -5.27 -5.49
C SER A 18 -2.48 -4.33 -4.43
N ALA A 19 -2.24 -3.03 -4.57
CA ALA A 19 -2.68 -2.03 -3.62
C ALA A 19 -3.17 -0.74 -4.27
N VAL A 20 -4.05 -0.06 -3.55
CA VAL A 20 -4.50 1.31 -3.83
C VAL A 20 -4.28 2.15 -2.59
N ILE A 21 -3.58 3.26 -2.74
CA ILE A 21 -3.44 4.27 -1.69
C ILE A 21 -4.63 5.20 -1.78
N VAL A 22 -5.39 5.30 -0.70
CA VAL A 22 -6.57 6.17 -0.58
C VAL A 22 -6.31 7.25 0.45
N LYS A 23 -6.96 8.41 0.32
CA LYS A 23 -6.93 9.43 1.37
C LYS A 23 -7.61 8.92 2.65
N ALA A 24 -6.96 9.08 3.80
CA ALA A 24 -7.53 8.74 5.10
C ALA A 24 -8.30 9.94 5.66
N ASN A 25 -9.61 9.82 5.87
CA ASN A 25 -10.42 10.84 6.55
C ASN A 25 -10.19 10.77 8.07
N THR A 26 -9.07 11.28 8.56
CA THR A 26 -8.85 11.47 10.00
C THR A 26 -8.29 12.86 10.27
N ASN A 27 -8.99 13.64 11.11
CA ASN A 27 -8.50 14.90 11.69
C ASN A 27 -7.37 14.63 12.72
N ALA A 28 -6.31 13.93 12.31
CA ALA A 28 -5.17 13.54 13.14
C ALA A 28 -3.90 14.26 12.67
N ALA A 29 -2.94 14.47 13.58
CA ALA A 29 -1.80 15.36 13.37
C ALA A 29 -0.80 14.95 12.27
N ASN A 30 -0.94 13.75 11.64
CA ASN A 30 -0.37 13.33 10.34
C ASN A 30 -0.55 11.81 10.16
N PRO A 31 -1.67 11.32 9.57
CA PRO A 31 -1.51 10.65 8.28
C PRO A 31 -2.67 10.92 7.30
N ASN A 32 -2.32 11.31 6.06
CA ASN A 32 -3.27 11.71 5.02
C ASN A 32 -3.75 10.56 4.12
N THR A 33 -3.17 9.35 4.28
CA THR A 33 -3.37 8.23 3.36
C THR A 33 -3.32 6.86 4.05
N ARG A 34 -3.94 5.85 3.42
CA ARG A 34 -3.89 4.43 3.78
C ARG A 34 -3.75 3.58 2.52
N ALA A 35 -2.88 2.57 2.52
CA ALA A 35 -2.91 1.55 1.47
C ALA A 35 -4.00 0.49 1.73
N VAL A 36 -4.78 0.19 0.71
CA VAL A 36 -5.81 -0.85 0.66
C VAL A 36 -5.27 -1.94 -0.25
N MET A 37 -5.15 -3.17 0.23
CA MET A 37 -4.56 -4.28 -0.52
C MET A 37 -5.61 -5.27 -1.03
N PHE A 38 -5.28 -5.91 -2.14
CA PHE A 38 -6.13 -6.83 -2.87
C PHE A 38 -5.33 -8.07 -3.29
N HIS A 39 -5.96 -9.24 -3.15
CA HIS A 39 -5.46 -10.51 -3.67
C HIS A 39 -6.38 -10.95 -4.81
N LEU A 40 -5.85 -11.06 -6.03
CA LEU A 40 -6.64 -11.42 -7.23
C LEU A 40 -7.89 -10.54 -7.38
N GLY A 41 -7.71 -9.23 -7.22
CA GLY A 41 -8.78 -8.22 -7.27
C GLY A 41 -9.72 -8.18 -6.05
N LYS A 42 -9.57 -9.08 -5.07
CA LYS A 42 -10.42 -9.14 -3.88
C LYS A 42 -9.78 -8.42 -2.71
N TYR A 43 -10.52 -7.51 -2.08
CA TYR A 43 -10.06 -6.79 -0.89
C TYR A 43 -9.62 -7.75 0.22
N ILE A 44 -8.48 -7.45 0.85
CA ILE A 44 -7.95 -8.19 1.99
C ILE A 44 -8.34 -7.42 3.27
N PRO A 45 -9.35 -7.88 4.03
CA PRO A 45 -9.86 -7.13 5.19
C PRO A 45 -8.96 -7.22 6.43
N THR A 46 -8.12 -8.26 6.53
CA THR A 46 -7.34 -8.61 7.72
C THR A 46 -5.99 -9.18 7.30
N GLY A 47 -4.97 -9.04 8.15
CA GLY A 47 -3.63 -9.55 7.86
C GLY A 47 -2.80 -8.65 6.95
N VAL A 48 -3.17 -7.37 6.85
CA VAL A 48 -2.33 -6.32 6.25
C VAL A 48 -1.77 -5.48 7.40
N PRO A 49 -0.44 -5.26 7.48
CA PRO A 49 0.15 -4.37 8.48
C PRO A 49 -0.37 -2.93 8.33
N ASP A 50 -0.21 -2.11 9.37
CA ASP A 50 -0.61 -0.70 9.29
C ASP A 50 0.16 0.04 8.19
N THR A 51 -0.56 0.51 7.18
CA THR A 51 0.00 1.14 5.98
C THR A 51 -0.35 2.63 5.89
N TYR A 52 -0.35 3.32 7.03
CA TYR A 52 -0.66 4.75 7.08
C TYR A 52 0.55 5.58 6.64
N GLY A 53 0.28 6.68 5.94
CA GLY A 53 1.30 7.66 5.56
C GLY A 53 2.01 7.40 4.23
N PHE A 54 1.96 6.19 3.67
CA PHE A 54 2.48 5.94 2.31
C PHE A 54 1.72 6.77 1.27
N ASN A 55 2.45 7.38 0.34
CA ASN A 55 1.89 8.27 -0.68
C ASN A 55 2.27 7.85 -2.10
N GLY A 56 3.02 6.76 -2.27
CA GLY A 56 3.45 6.24 -3.56
C GLY A 56 3.47 4.72 -3.63
N ILE A 57 3.50 4.20 -4.86
CA ILE A 57 3.86 2.81 -5.17
C ILE A 57 5.16 2.86 -5.97
N ASP A 58 6.16 2.07 -5.56
CA ASP A 58 7.36 1.84 -6.35
C ASP A 58 7.12 0.66 -7.30
N ALA A 59 6.77 0.98 -8.54
CA ALA A 59 6.50 -0.03 -9.57
C ALA A 59 7.75 -0.84 -9.95
N ALA A 60 8.95 -0.28 -9.80
CA ALA A 60 10.19 -0.99 -10.13
C ALA A 60 10.53 -2.07 -9.10
N GLN A 61 10.06 -1.91 -7.87
CA GLN A 61 10.21 -2.88 -6.78
C GLN A 61 8.94 -3.71 -6.51
N SER A 62 7.90 -3.55 -7.33
CA SER A 62 6.67 -4.34 -7.24
C SER A 62 6.68 -5.48 -8.25
N THR A 63 6.11 -6.62 -7.87
CA THR A 63 5.97 -7.83 -8.70
C THR A 63 4.51 -8.31 -8.65
N GLY A 64 4.22 -9.49 -9.22
CA GLY A 64 2.87 -10.05 -9.18
C GLY A 64 2.38 -10.42 -7.78
N ASP A 65 3.28 -10.66 -6.82
CA ASP A 65 2.98 -11.07 -5.45
C ASP A 65 3.51 -10.08 -4.40
N THR A 66 4.19 -9.02 -4.83
CA THR A 66 4.85 -8.06 -3.95
C THR A 66 4.46 -6.64 -4.33
N VAL A 67 4.06 -5.85 -3.34
CA VAL A 67 3.78 -4.43 -3.48
C VAL A 67 4.81 -3.63 -2.69
N ALA A 68 5.50 -2.71 -3.36
CA ALA A 68 6.40 -1.77 -2.72
C ALA A 68 5.69 -0.43 -2.50
N LEU A 69 5.37 -0.11 -1.24
CA LEU A 69 4.80 1.18 -0.85
C LEU A 69 5.93 2.17 -0.58
N SER A 70 5.83 3.38 -1.13
CA SER A 70 6.79 4.45 -0.89
C SER A 70 6.18 5.59 -0.08
N TYR A 71 7.03 6.17 0.75
CA TYR A 71 6.81 7.43 1.42
C TYR A 71 7.85 8.43 0.94
N ALA A 72 7.41 9.49 0.27
CA ALA A 72 8.23 10.65 -0.04
C ALA A 72 7.84 11.80 0.90
N GLY A 73 8.73 12.14 1.84
CA GLY A 73 8.59 13.33 2.68
C GLY A 73 9.09 14.59 1.95
N GLY A 74 8.67 15.78 2.40
CA GLY A 74 9.03 17.06 1.79
C GLY A 74 10.54 17.40 1.79
N LEU A 75 11.37 16.60 2.47
CA LEU A 75 12.82 16.75 2.57
C LEU A 75 13.60 15.81 1.64
N GLY A 76 12.95 15.12 0.69
CA GLY A 76 13.61 14.27 -0.29
C GLY A 76 14.05 12.89 0.22
N LEU A 77 13.74 12.54 1.47
CA LEU A 77 13.89 11.18 1.99
C LEU A 77 12.74 10.32 1.47
N GLN A 78 13.08 9.36 0.61
CA GLN A 78 12.17 8.32 0.15
C GLN A 78 12.41 7.04 0.95
N SER A 79 11.37 6.55 1.63
CA SER A 79 11.37 5.23 2.26
C SER A 79 10.51 4.30 1.43
N VAL A 80 10.97 3.07 1.18
CA VAL A 80 10.21 2.05 0.45
C VAL A 80 10.08 0.82 1.31
N VAL A 81 8.85 0.42 1.62
CA VAL A 81 8.51 -0.79 2.37
C VAL A 81 7.83 -1.78 1.44
N ARG A 82 8.34 -3.02 1.42
CA ARG A 82 7.78 -4.10 0.59
C ARG A 82 6.88 -5.03 1.40
N PHE A 83 5.75 -5.35 0.79
CA PHE A 83 4.74 -6.27 1.29
C PHE A 83 4.60 -7.42 0.31
N HIS A 84 4.61 -8.65 0.79
CA HIS A 84 4.57 -9.86 -0.02
C HIS A 84 3.38 -10.74 0.36
N TRP A 85 2.78 -11.39 -0.63
CA TRP A 85 1.76 -12.41 -0.43
C TRP A 85 2.41 -13.78 -0.26
N ASN A 86 2.38 -14.32 0.96
CA ASN A 86 3.04 -15.60 1.29
C ASN A 86 2.19 -16.85 1.04
N GLY A 87 1.06 -16.71 0.33
CA GLY A 87 0.10 -17.79 0.10
C GLY A 87 -1.08 -17.81 1.06
N ASN A 88 -0.96 -17.22 2.25
CA ASN A 88 -2.04 -17.16 3.25
C ASN A 88 -2.41 -15.72 3.66
N GLY A 89 -1.46 -14.79 3.60
CA GLY A 89 -1.68 -13.39 3.95
C GLY A 89 -0.57 -12.48 3.46
N VAL A 90 -0.67 -11.21 3.85
CA VAL A 90 0.36 -10.22 3.55
C VAL A 90 1.39 -10.19 4.68
N GLU A 91 2.66 -10.27 4.32
CA GLU A 91 3.77 -10.10 5.24
C GLU A 91 4.66 -8.93 4.82
N LEU A 92 5.31 -8.30 5.80
CA LEU A 92 6.29 -7.25 5.57
C LEU A 92 7.66 -7.90 5.38
N ILE A 93 8.27 -7.68 4.21
CA ILE A 93 9.58 -8.27 3.85
C ILE A 93 10.73 -7.26 3.90
N GLY A 94 10.49 -6.08 4.49
CA GLY A 94 11.50 -5.08 4.83
C GLY A 94 11.86 -4.10 3.70
N ASN A 95 12.63 -3.08 4.08
CA ASN A 95 13.23 -2.09 3.17
C ASN A 95 14.57 -2.63 2.69
N GLY A 96 14.84 -2.53 1.39
CA GLY A 96 16.18 -2.71 0.83
C GLY A 96 16.80 -1.36 0.56
#